data_AF-A0ABD7QB35-F1
#
_entry.id   AF-A0ABD7QB35-F1
#
_cell.length_a   1.000
_cell.length_b   1.000
_cell.length_c   1.000
_cell.angle_alpha   90.00
_cell.angle_beta   90.00
_cell.angle_gamma   90.00
#
_symmetry.space_group_name_H-M   'P 1'
#
loop_
_entity.id
_entity.type
_entity.pdbx_description
1 polymer ?
#
loop_
_entity_poly.entity_id
_entity_poly.type
_entity_poly.pdbx_seq_one_letter_code
_entity_poly.pdbx_strand_id
1 'polypeptide(L)'
;MKKTLLALFVLSPFASLAATPAQPMIGNYHAVGYTTCGGFKVLSSAISNENVMVLQITDPISKASQIYYGNRTDDESEKVQYVLSNYDEKTKQFTPDPSNTTINFGIKMGHPGTPGNDLYNLTMGGQTYICKQFTIFNSLSKK
;
A
#
# COMPACT_ATOMS: atom_id res chain seq x y z
N MET A 1 11.75 -66.12 -22.56
CA MET A 1 10.53 -65.55 -21.97
C MET A 1 10.93 -64.56 -20.89
N LYS A 2 10.78 -63.26 -21.13
CA LYS A 2 11.09 -62.17 -20.18
C LYS A 2 10.17 -61.02 -20.51
N LYS A 3 9.09 -60.79 -19.75
CA LYS A 3 8.45 -59.49 -19.56
C LYS A 3 7.53 -59.57 -18.33
N THR A 4 8.05 -59.19 -17.18
CA THR A 4 7.22 -58.77 -16.05
C THR A 4 7.89 -57.56 -15.44
N LEU A 5 7.23 -56.41 -15.52
CA LEU A 5 7.39 -55.24 -14.65
C LEU A 5 6.43 -54.17 -15.16
N LEU A 6 5.22 -54.16 -14.61
CA LEU A 6 4.40 -52.94 -14.53
C LEU A 6 4.43 -52.52 -13.05
N ALA A 7 5.33 -51.60 -12.72
CA ALA A 7 5.17 -50.77 -11.54
C ALA A 7 4.49 -49.48 -12.03
N LEU A 8 3.18 -49.37 -11.83
CA LEU A 8 2.48 -48.09 -11.97
C LEU A 8 2.87 -47.22 -10.77
N PHE A 9 3.85 -46.35 -10.97
CA PHE A 9 3.99 -45.16 -10.14
C PHE A 9 2.87 -44.20 -10.49
N VAL A 10 1.76 -44.26 -9.74
CA VAL A 10 0.70 -43.25 -9.84
C VAL A 10 1.23 -41.99 -9.18
N LEU A 11 1.42 -40.97 -10.01
CA LEU A 11 1.98 -39.67 -9.70
C LEU A 11 1.28 -39.03 -8.49
N SER A 12 2.10 -38.58 -7.55
CA SER A 12 1.70 -37.74 -6.42
C SER A 12 0.87 -36.53 -6.88
N PRO A 13 -0.21 -36.14 -6.19
CA PRO A 13 -0.82 -34.84 -6.41
C PRO A 13 0.18 -33.79 -5.94
N PHE A 14 0.72 -33.03 -6.89
CA PHE A 14 1.36 -31.76 -6.58
C PHE A 14 0.30 -30.92 -5.88
N ALA A 15 0.44 -30.80 -4.57
CA ALA A 15 -0.28 -29.81 -3.79
C ALA A 15 -0.04 -28.46 -4.47
N SER A 16 -1.12 -27.85 -4.96
CA SER A 16 -1.12 -26.47 -5.43
C SER A 16 -0.49 -25.62 -4.34
N LEU A 17 0.74 -25.15 -4.57
CA LEU A 17 1.33 -24.06 -3.81
C LEU A 17 0.31 -22.92 -3.88
N ALA A 18 -0.40 -22.69 -2.78
CA ALA A 18 -1.30 -21.57 -2.64
C ALA A 18 -0.47 -20.31 -2.93
N ALA A 19 -0.67 -19.74 -4.12
CA ALA A 19 -0.03 -18.49 -4.49
C ALA A 19 -0.37 -17.47 -3.39
N THR A 20 0.67 -16.91 -2.76
CA THR A 20 0.50 -15.82 -1.80
C THR A 20 -0.38 -14.75 -2.46
N PRO A 21 -1.44 -14.26 -1.78
CA PRO A 21 -2.32 -13.27 -2.39
C PRO A 21 -1.47 -12.09 -2.85
N ALA A 22 -1.57 -11.76 -4.14
CA ALA A 22 -0.83 -10.64 -4.71
C ALA A 22 -1.14 -9.38 -3.92
N GLN A 23 -0.10 -8.66 -3.48
CA GLN A 23 -0.27 -7.39 -2.78
C GLN A 23 -1.01 -6.40 -3.69
N PRO A 24 -1.97 -5.61 -3.17
CA PRO A 24 -2.66 -4.59 -3.96
C PRO A 24 -1.67 -3.64 -4.63
N MET A 25 -1.99 -3.18 -5.84
CA MET A 25 -1.21 -2.17 -6.55
C MET A 25 -1.85 -0.80 -6.40
N ILE A 26 -1.05 0.25 -6.27
CA ILE A 26 -1.44 1.65 -6.37
C ILE A 26 -0.67 2.23 -7.56
N GLY A 27 -1.33 2.29 -8.72
CA GLY A 27 -0.65 2.50 -9.99
C GLY A 27 0.41 1.41 -10.25
N ASN A 28 1.67 1.80 -10.41
CA ASN A 28 2.80 0.89 -10.62
C ASN A 28 3.52 0.48 -9.31
N TYR A 29 3.05 0.91 -8.13
CA TYR A 29 3.70 0.58 -6.85
C TYR A 29 2.89 -0.45 -6.04
N HIS A 30 3.58 -1.42 -5.44
CA HIS A 30 2.97 -2.35 -4.49
C HIS A 30 2.59 -1.61 -3.20
N ALA A 31 1.37 -1.84 -2.72
CA ALA A 31 0.95 -1.41 -1.40
C ALA A 31 1.68 -2.23 -0.35
N VAL A 32 2.30 -1.55 0.61
CA VAL A 32 2.99 -2.20 1.74
C VAL A 32 2.09 -2.42 2.93
N GLY A 33 0.98 -1.68 3.01
CA GLY A 33 0.02 -1.84 4.08
C GLY A 33 -1.16 -0.91 3.94
N TYR A 34 -1.99 -0.93 4.98
CA TYR A 34 -3.19 -0.14 5.04
C TYR A 34 -3.52 0.29 6.47
N THR A 35 -4.33 1.35 6.56
CA THR A 35 -4.99 1.77 7.79
C THR A 35 -6.40 2.28 7.49
N THR A 36 -7.12 2.69 8.52
CA THR A 36 -8.40 3.39 8.40
C THR A 36 -8.36 4.67 9.22
N CYS A 37 -8.66 5.81 8.61
CA CYS A 37 -8.66 7.12 9.24
C CYS A 37 -10.06 7.73 9.09
N GLY A 38 -10.80 7.92 10.19
CA GLY A 38 -12.17 8.47 10.12
C GLY A 38 -13.14 7.69 9.21
N GLY A 39 -12.89 6.40 9.00
CA GLY A 39 -13.66 5.53 8.09
C GLY A 39 -13.05 5.40 6.69
N PHE A 40 -12.20 6.33 6.25
CA PHE A 40 -11.48 6.22 4.98
C PHE A 40 -10.46 5.09 5.04
N LYS A 41 -10.47 4.20 4.05
CA LYS A 41 -9.43 3.18 3.90
C LYS A 41 -8.24 3.83 3.20
N VAL A 42 -7.06 3.76 3.80
CA VAL A 42 -5.82 4.29 3.23
C VAL A 42 -4.90 3.12 2.94
N LEU A 43 -4.59 2.88 1.67
CA LEU A 43 -3.49 2.01 1.23
C LEU A 43 -2.25 2.88 1.01
N SER A 44 -1.08 2.40 1.41
CA SER A 44 0.19 3.11 1.22
C SER A 44 1.19 2.22 0.51
N SER A 45 1.97 2.80 -0.41
CA SER A 45 3.21 2.19 -0.91
C SER A 45 4.36 2.43 0.08
N ALA A 46 5.47 1.71 -0.09
CA ALA A 46 6.76 2.11 0.46
C ALA A 46 7.30 3.31 -0.33
N ILE A 47 8.32 3.95 0.25
CA ILE A 47 9.18 4.89 -0.48
C ILE A 47 9.94 4.10 -1.53
N SER A 48 9.77 4.45 -2.80
CA SER A 48 10.52 3.84 -3.90
C SER A 48 11.96 4.36 -3.94
N ASN A 49 12.78 3.79 -4.82
CA ASN A 49 14.11 4.30 -5.15
C ASN A 49 14.10 5.73 -5.73
N GLU A 50 12.95 6.19 -6.22
CA GLU A 50 12.75 7.56 -6.74
C GLU A 50 12.40 8.55 -5.61
N ASN A 51 12.42 8.11 -4.35
CA ASN A 51 12.00 8.87 -3.17
C ASN A 51 10.53 9.30 -3.19
N VAL A 52 9.67 8.48 -3.82
CA VAL A 52 8.24 8.78 -3.96
C VAL A 52 7.41 7.82 -3.13
N MET A 53 6.25 8.30 -2.66
CA MET A 53 5.25 7.50 -1.97
C MET A 53 3.88 7.79 -2.54
N VAL A 54 3.06 6.74 -2.67
CA VAL A 54 1.72 6.85 -3.25
C VAL A 54 0.70 6.28 -2.27
N LEU A 55 -0.41 7.01 -2.11
CA LEU A 55 -1.54 6.60 -1.30
C LEU A 55 -2.76 6.36 -2.18
N GLN A 56 -3.56 5.37 -1.84
CA GLN A 56 -4.92 5.25 -2.33
C GLN A 56 -5.89 5.41 -1.17
N ILE A 57 -6.76 6.41 -1.25
CA ILE A 57 -7.77 6.67 -0.24
C ILE A 57 -9.14 6.32 -0.81
N THR A 58 -9.82 5.40 -0.15
CA THR A 58 -11.18 4.97 -0.50
C THR A 58 -12.19 5.53 0.47
N ASP A 59 -13.17 6.27 -0.06
CA ASP A 59 -14.29 6.80 0.71
C ASP A 59 -15.19 5.67 1.22
N PRO A 60 -15.56 5.65 2.52
CA PRO A 60 -16.36 4.57 3.09
C PRO A 60 -17.80 4.54 2.59
N ILE A 61 -18.35 5.66 2.14
CA ILE A 61 -19.75 5.82 1.73
C ILE A 61 -19.86 5.58 0.22
N SER A 62 -19.13 6.35 -0.58
CA SER A 62 -19.22 6.28 -2.05
C SER A 62 -18.42 5.13 -2.64
N LYS A 63 -17.46 4.55 -1.89
CA LYS A 63 -16.49 3.54 -2.36
C LYS A 63 -15.56 4.03 -3.47
N ALA A 64 -15.61 5.32 -3.82
CA ALA A 64 -14.68 5.91 -4.76
C ALA A 64 -13.26 5.90 -4.18
N SER A 65 -12.28 5.58 -5.02
CA SER A 65 -10.87 5.61 -4.66
C SER A 65 -10.16 6.73 -5.39
N GLN A 66 -9.33 7.47 -4.67
CA GLN A 66 -8.49 8.53 -5.19
C GLN A 66 -7.04 8.22 -4.90
N ILE A 67 -6.16 8.54 -5.84
CA ILE A 67 -4.72 8.30 -5.70
C ILE A 67 -4.03 9.64 -5.43
N TYR A 68 -3.16 9.63 -4.43
CA TYR A 68 -2.39 10.78 -4.02
C TYR A 68 -0.91 10.44 -4.11
N TYR A 69 -0.15 11.31 -4.77
CA TYR A 69 1.27 11.14 -5.03
C TYR A 69 2.07 12.16 -4.22
N GLY A 70 3.10 11.69 -3.50
CA GLY A 70 3.94 12.54 -2.66
C GLY A 70 5.42 12.24 -2.85
N ASN A 71 6.24 13.28 -2.75
CA ASN A 71 7.70 13.14 -2.70
C ASN A 71 8.14 13.15 -1.23
N ARG A 72 9.19 12.38 -0.90
CA ARG A 72 9.86 12.48 0.40
C ARG A 72 10.41 13.91 0.58
N THR A 73 10.22 14.50 1.76
CA THR A 73 10.86 15.77 2.13
C THR A 73 12.24 15.50 2.74
N ASP A 74 13.19 16.40 2.50
CA ASP A 74 14.59 16.27 2.92
C ASP A 74 14.77 16.22 4.45
N ASP A 75 13.81 16.76 5.20
CA ASP A 75 13.82 16.74 6.67
C ASP A 75 13.37 15.40 7.26
N GLU A 76 13.15 14.39 6.40
CA GLU A 76 12.59 13.08 6.72
C GLU A 76 11.26 13.16 7.48
N SER A 77 10.64 14.34 7.51
CA SER A 77 9.53 14.58 8.40
C SER A 77 8.31 13.87 7.86
N GLU A 78 7.56 13.29 8.78
CA GLU A 78 6.34 12.53 8.55
C GLU A 78 5.17 13.43 8.09
N LYS A 79 5.46 14.63 7.57
CA LYS A 79 4.55 15.62 7.01
C LYS A 79 4.61 15.61 5.49
N VAL A 80 4.63 14.43 4.88
CA VAL A 80 4.56 14.31 3.42
C VAL A 80 3.22 14.91 2.96
N GLN A 81 3.32 15.95 2.15
CA GLN A 81 2.17 16.47 1.40
C GLN A 81 2.01 15.61 0.15
N TYR A 82 0.81 15.08 -0.05
CA TYR A 82 0.46 14.34 -1.25
C TYR A 82 -0.52 15.15 -2.09
N VAL A 83 -0.36 15.07 -3.40
CA VAL A 83 -1.19 15.76 -4.39
C VAL A 83 -2.08 14.73 -5.07
N LEU A 84 -3.39 15.02 -5.16
CA LEU A 84 -4.33 14.21 -5.92
C LEU A 84 -3.81 14.06 -7.35
N SER A 85 -3.71 12.83 -7.82
CA SER A 85 -3.07 12.51 -9.09
C SER A 85 -3.87 11.49 -9.88
N ASN A 86 -3.86 11.67 -11.20
CA ASN A 86 -4.34 10.68 -12.16
C ASN A 86 -3.18 9.78 -12.57
N TYR A 87 -3.46 8.48 -12.71
CA TYR A 87 -2.48 7.50 -13.16
C TYR A 87 -2.80 7.02 -14.57
N ASP A 88 -1.84 7.18 -15.49
CA ASP A 88 -1.94 6.64 -16.84
C ASP A 88 -1.28 5.26 -16.91
N GLU A 89 -2.12 4.24 -17.10
CA GLU A 89 -1.73 2.83 -17.26
C GLU A 89 -0.76 2.59 -18.42
N LYS A 90 -0.81 3.38 -19.50
CA LYS A 90 0.02 3.17 -20.70
C LYS A 90 1.42 3.73 -20.52
N THR A 91 1.52 4.92 -19.95
CA THR A 91 2.80 5.62 -19.73
C THR A 91 3.40 5.31 -18.37
N LYS A 92 2.62 4.71 -17.46
CA LYS A 92 2.98 4.43 -16.06
C LYS A 92 3.36 5.70 -15.30
N GLN A 93 2.73 6.83 -15.64
CA GLN A 93 3.00 8.14 -15.05
C GLN A 93 1.84 8.63 -14.18
N PHE A 94 2.21 9.31 -13.10
CA PHE A 94 1.30 10.12 -12.30
C PHE A 94 1.30 11.56 -12.79
N THR A 95 0.11 12.14 -12.96
CA THR A 95 -0.08 13.54 -13.33
C THR A 95 -0.97 14.21 -12.28
N PRO A 96 -0.58 15.37 -11.72
CA PRO A 96 -1.42 16.08 -10.77
C PRO A 96 -2.80 16.38 -11.37
N ASP A 97 -3.84 16.16 -10.57
CA ASP A 97 -5.19 16.53 -10.95
C ASP A 97 -5.31 18.07 -11.06
N PRO A 98 -6.07 18.60 -12.04
CA PRO A 98 -6.22 20.05 -12.22
C PRO A 98 -6.76 20.80 -10.99
N SER A 99 -7.45 20.11 -10.07
CA SER A 99 -7.90 20.70 -8.80
C SER A 99 -6.75 21.05 -7.86
N ASN A 100 -5.56 20.48 -8.06
CA ASN A 100 -4.40 20.57 -7.18
C ASN A 100 -4.74 20.29 -5.70
N THR A 101 -5.69 19.37 -5.49
CA THR A 101 -6.12 18.97 -4.14
C THR A 101 -4.94 18.32 -3.42
N THR A 102 -4.68 18.73 -2.18
CA THR A 102 -3.61 18.18 -1.36
C THR A 102 -4.12 17.59 -0.05
N ILE A 103 -3.39 16.60 0.45
CA ILE A 103 -3.59 15.99 1.76
C ILE A 103 -2.25 15.84 2.47
N ASN A 104 -2.29 15.69 3.79
CA ASN A 104 -1.13 15.29 4.57
C ASN A 104 -1.42 13.94 5.23
N PHE A 105 -0.50 13.00 5.11
CA PHE A 105 -0.60 11.70 5.76
C PHE A 105 0.75 11.26 6.33
N GLY A 106 0.75 10.91 7.61
CA GLY A 106 1.94 10.46 8.32
C GLY A 106 1.73 10.46 9.83
N ILE A 107 2.76 10.08 10.56
CA ILE A 107 2.70 9.99 12.02
C ILE A 107 2.87 11.41 12.56
N LYS A 108 2.00 11.79 13.52
CA LYS A 108 2.19 13.06 14.23
C LYS A 108 3.04 12.70 15.44
N MET A 109 4.34 12.97 15.38
CA MET A 109 5.29 12.64 16.46
C MET A 109 4.72 13.03 17.84
N GLY A 110 4.26 12.02 18.58
CA GLY A 110 3.92 12.09 19.99
C GLY A 110 4.73 11.00 20.67
N HIS A 111 5.88 11.38 21.23
CA HIS A 111 6.86 10.50 21.88
C HIS A 111 7.44 9.39 20.98
N PRO A 112 8.43 9.72 20.13
CA PRO A 112 9.22 8.70 19.43
C PRO A 112 9.82 7.72 20.45
N GLY A 113 9.64 6.42 20.26
CA GLY A 113 10.32 5.39 21.07
C GLY A 113 9.54 4.14 21.45
N THR A 114 8.24 4.03 21.12
CA THR A 114 7.49 2.78 21.35
C THR A 114 7.05 2.16 20.02
N PRO A 115 7.72 1.10 19.53
CA PRO A 115 7.32 0.40 18.31
C PRO A 115 5.84 -0.01 18.36
N GLY A 116 5.07 0.34 17.33
CA GLY A 116 3.68 -0.09 17.18
C GLY A 116 2.60 0.87 17.70
N ASN A 117 2.98 2.00 18.30
CA ASN A 117 2.05 3.06 18.77
C ASN A 117 1.99 4.28 17.85
N ASP A 118 2.58 4.19 16.65
CA ASP A 118 2.60 5.27 15.69
C ASP A 118 1.18 5.54 15.15
N LEU A 119 0.50 6.52 15.75
CA LEU A 119 -0.81 6.96 15.30
C LEU A 119 -0.64 7.85 14.08
N TYR A 120 -0.84 7.26 12.90
CA TYR A 120 -0.96 8.00 11.66
C TYR A 120 -2.13 8.99 11.73
N ASN A 121 -1.97 10.12 11.06
CA ASN A 121 -3.02 11.11 10.90
C ASN A 121 -3.20 11.38 9.41
N LEU A 122 -4.45 11.47 8.99
CA LEU A 122 -4.83 11.94 7.66
C LEU A 122 -5.44 13.33 7.81
N THR A 123 -4.89 14.34 7.13
CA THR A 123 -5.50 15.67 7.03
C THR A 123 -5.96 15.92 5.60
N MET A 124 -7.26 16.13 5.44
CA MET A 124 -7.93 16.32 4.14
C MET A 124 -9.09 17.31 4.30
N GLY A 125 -9.23 18.27 3.39
CA GLY A 125 -10.32 19.25 3.44
C GLY A 125 -10.35 20.10 4.73
N GLY A 126 -9.19 20.34 5.35
CA GLY A 126 -9.08 21.10 6.61
C GLY A 126 -9.45 20.31 7.87
N GLN A 127 -9.81 19.03 7.75
CA GLN A 127 -10.11 18.14 8.87
C GLN A 127 -8.98 17.13 9.09
N THR A 128 -8.70 16.79 10.34
CA THR A 128 -7.70 15.76 10.70
C THR A 128 -8.40 14.53 11.28
N TYR A 129 -8.05 13.36 10.75
CA TYR A 129 -8.57 12.06 11.14
C TYR A 129 -7.45 11.22 11.74
N ILE A 130 -7.62 10.80 12.98
CA ILE A 130 -6.72 9.84 13.63
C ILE A 130 -6.95 8.47 12.99
N CYS A 131 -5.86 7.84 12.57
CA CYS A 131 -5.90 6.53 11.95
C CYS A 131 -5.83 5.41 13.00
N LYS A 132 -6.39 4.26 12.66
CA LYS A 132 -6.14 3.01 13.39
C LYS A 132 -4.69 2.57 13.21
N GLN A 133 -4.28 1.56 13.98
CA GLN A 133 -2.99 0.92 13.81
C GLN A 133 -2.78 0.48 12.34
N PHE A 134 -1.61 0.79 11.81
CA PHE A 134 -1.23 0.43 10.44
C PHE A 134 -0.98 -1.08 10.33
N THR A 135 -1.59 -1.72 9.33
CA THR A 135 -1.42 -3.14 9.04
C THR A 135 -0.53 -3.31 7.82
N ILE A 136 0.63 -3.95 7.99
CA ILE A 136 1.55 -4.25 6.89
C ILE A 136 1.04 -5.51 6.17
N PHE A 137 1.02 -5.48 4.84
CA PHE A 137 0.78 -6.66 4.00
C PHE A 137 2.03 -7.55 3.99
N ASN A 138 2.41 -8.09 5.15
CA ASN A 138 3.48 -9.07 5.34
C ASN A 138 4.74 -8.82 4.47
N SER A 139 5.59 -7.87 4.87
CA SER A 139 6.96 -7.79 4.33
C SER A 139 7.78 -8.92 4.96
N LEU A 140 8.40 -9.76 4.14
CA LEU A 140 9.23 -10.95 4.47
C LEU A 140 8.43 -12.27 4.29
N SER A 141 8.57 -12.97 3.17
CA SER A 141 9.61 -14.01 3.06
C SER A 141 10.10 -14.46 4.45
N LYS A 142 9.52 -15.55 4.97
CA LYS A 142 10.35 -16.54 5.66
C LYS A 142 11.49 -16.85 4.68
N LYS A 143 12.66 -16.27 4.92
CA LYS A 143 13.91 -16.72 4.32
C LYS A 143 14.12 -18.19 4.68
#